data_AF-A0A5G2QZQ5-F1
#
_entry.id   AF-A0A5G2QZQ5-F1
#
_cell.length_a   1.000
_cell.length_b   1.000
_cell.length_c   1.000
_cell.angle_alpha   90.00
_cell.angle_beta   90.00
_cell.angle_gamma   90.00
#
_symmetry.space_group_name_H-M   'P 1'
#
loop_
_entity.id
_entity.type
_entity.pdbx_description
1 polymer ?
#
loop_
_entity_poly.entity_id
_entity_poly.type
_entity_poly.pdbx_seq_one_letter_code
_entity_poly.pdbx_strand_id
1 'polypeptide(L)'
;MSSAAPSPPATVSGASYAAAAVTMAHYKAADSKREQFRRYLEKSGVLDTLTKVLVALYEEPEKPNSALDFLKHHLGAATPENPEIELLRLELAEMKEKYEAIVEENKKLKTKYKAPAL
;
A
#
# COMPACT_ATOMS: atom_id res chain seq x y z
N MET A 1 18.77 -9.29 -33.46
CA MET A 1 19.32 -8.21 -34.30
C MET A 1 20.38 -7.49 -33.46
N SER A 2 21.64 -7.58 -33.86
CA SER A 2 22.80 -7.16 -33.06
C SER A 2 22.95 -5.64 -33.12
N SER A 3 22.85 -4.96 -31.97
CA SER A 3 23.07 -3.51 -31.86
C SER A 3 24.57 -3.22 -31.88
N ALA A 4 25.14 -3.00 -33.07
CA ALA A 4 26.51 -2.55 -33.23
C ALA A 4 26.70 -1.16 -32.59
N ALA A 5 27.77 -0.99 -31.83
CA ALA A 5 28.11 0.30 -31.22
C ALA A 5 28.44 1.35 -32.29
N PRO A 6 28.08 2.63 -32.08
CA PRO A 6 28.37 3.69 -33.05
C PRO A 6 29.87 3.86 -33.26
N SER A 7 30.30 4.05 -34.51
CA SER A 7 31.68 4.30 -34.88
C SER A 7 32.12 5.72 -34.45
N PRO A 8 33.36 5.90 -33.93
CA PRO A 8 33.79 7.19 -33.41
C PRO A 8 34.07 8.22 -34.54
N PRO A 9 33.80 9.52 -34.32
CA PRO A 9 34.16 10.58 -35.26
C PRO A 9 35.69 10.76 -35.34
N ALA A 10 36.20 11.06 -36.54
CA ALA A 10 37.62 11.01 -36.92
C ALA A 10 38.58 11.96 -36.17
N THR A 11 38.10 12.74 -35.20
CA THR A 11 38.87 13.83 -34.55
C THR A 11 38.95 13.71 -33.02
N VAL A 12 38.27 12.74 -32.40
CA VAL A 12 38.26 12.58 -30.93
C VAL A 12 39.25 11.47 -30.53
N SER A 13 40.20 11.81 -29.65
CA SER A 13 41.14 10.83 -29.08
C SER A 13 40.38 9.65 -28.45
N GLY A 14 40.81 8.41 -28.72
CA GLY A 14 40.11 7.20 -28.30
C GLY A 14 39.83 7.11 -26.80
N ALA A 15 40.66 7.74 -25.96
CA ALA A 15 40.45 7.83 -24.51
C ALA A 15 39.23 8.69 -24.13
N SER A 16 38.97 9.78 -24.87
CA SER A 16 37.83 10.69 -24.63
C SER A 16 36.50 10.05 -25.06
N TYR A 17 36.50 9.31 -26.17
CA TYR A 17 35.32 8.57 -26.62
C TYR A 17 34.95 7.44 -25.65
N ALA A 18 35.93 6.70 -25.14
CA ALA A 18 35.71 5.65 -24.15
C ALA A 18 35.13 6.22 -22.84
N ALA A 19 35.64 7.36 -22.37
CA ALA A 19 35.10 8.05 -21.19
C ALA A 19 33.62 8.46 -21.40
N ALA A 20 33.29 9.07 -22.55
CA ALA A 20 31.92 9.45 -22.87
C ALA A 20 30.96 8.25 -22.96
N ALA A 21 31.41 7.14 -23.56
CA ALA A 21 30.62 5.91 -23.65
C ALA A 21 30.36 5.28 -22.27
N VAL A 22 31.36 5.28 -21.38
CA VAL A 22 31.23 4.80 -20.00
C VAL A 22 30.26 5.67 -19.21
N THR A 23 30.38 7.00 -19.27
CA THR A 23 29.44 7.93 -18.62
C THR A 23 28.01 7.74 -19.11
N MET A 24 27.81 7.60 -20.43
CA MET A 24 26.50 7.31 -21.03
C MET A 24 25.93 5.96 -20.57
N ALA A 25 26.77 4.91 -20.47
CA ALA A 25 26.33 3.60 -19.99
C ALA A 25 25.91 3.64 -18.51
N HIS A 26 26.67 4.36 -17.67
CA HIS A 26 26.31 4.58 -16.26
C HIS A 26 25.01 5.36 -16.12
N TYR A 27 24.82 6.42 -16.91
CA TYR A 27 23.59 7.21 -16.91
C TYR A 27 22.37 6.35 -17.31
N LYS A 28 22.48 5.58 -18.40
CA LYS A 28 21.44 4.64 -18.84
C LYS A 28 21.11 3.57 -17.79
N ALA A 29 22.13 3.04 -17.10
CA ALA A 29 21.92 2.07 -16.03
C ALA A 29 21.23 2.67 -14.80
N ALA A 30 21.55 3.93 -14.45
CA ALA A 30 20.88 4.67 -13.38
C ALA A 30 19.41 4.97 -13.73
N ASP A 31 19.14 5.41 -14.96
CA ASP A 31 17.78 5.64 -15.45
C ASP A 31 16.95 4.34 -15.45
N SER A 32 17.56 3.21 -15.83
CA SER A 32 16.90 1.90 -15.77
C SER A 32 16.47 1.52 -14.35
N LYS A 33 17.33 1.72 -13.35
CA LYS A 33 16.99 1.46 -11.93
C LYS A 33 15.87 2.38 -11.44
N ARG A 34 15.93 3.67 -11.79
CA ARG A 34 14.89 4.65 -11.44
C ARG A 34 13.54 4.29 -12.05
N GLU A 35 13.54 3.89 -13.32
CA GLU A 35 12.33 3.48 -14.03
C GLU A 35 11.74 2.19 -13.42
N GLN A 36 12.57 1.19 -13.11
CA GLN A 36 12.11 -0.02 -12.43
C GLN A 36 11.44 0.29 -11.08
N PHE A 37 12.03 1.20 -10.30
CA PHE A 37 11.43 1.62 -9.03
C PHE A 37 10.11 2.37 -9.24
N ARG A 38 10.03 3.26 -10.24
CA ARG A 38 8.80 3.96 -10.60
C ARG A 38 7.70 2.96 -10.98
N ARG A 39 8.01 1.97 -11.83
CA ARG A 39 7.09 0.90 -12.23
C ARG A 39 6.63 0.04 -11.06
N TYR A 40 7.52 -0.22 -10.09
CA TYR A 40 7.15 -0.92 -8.87
C TYR A 40 6.11 -0.12 -8.06
N LEU A 41 6.31 1.19 -7.86
CA LEU A 41 5.37 2.05 -7.15
C LEU A 41 4.03 2.22 -7.88
N GLU A 42 4.05 2.24 -9.22
CA GLU A 42 2.83 2.20 -10.04
C GLU A 42 2.08 0.88 -9.86
N LYS A 43 2.77 -0.25 -10.03
CA LYS A 43 2.15 -1.58 -9.98
C LYS A 43 1.62 -1.94 -8.59
N SER A 44 2.27 -1.47 -7.53
CA SER A 44 1.81 -1.69 -6.14
C SER A 44 0.70 -0.72 -5.72
N GLY A 45 0.34 0.25 -6.55
CA GLY A 45 -0.72 1.24 -6.25
C GLY A 45 -0.27 2.37 -5.32
N VAL A 46 0.99 2.44 -4.91
CA VAL A 46 1.51 3.49 -4.01
C VAL A 46 1.29 4.88 -4.61
N LEU A 47 1.54 5.05 -5.92
CA LEU A 47 1.35 6.36 -6.57
C LEU A 47 -0.13 6.76 -6.64
N ASP A 48 -1.03 5.81 -6.87
CA ASP A 48 -2.48 6.06 -6.90
C ASP A 48 -2.99 6.49 -5.51
N THR A 49 -2.60 5.76 -4.46
CA THR A 49 -2.95 6.10 -3.08
C THR A 49 -2.40 7.47 -2.67
N LEU A 50 -1.13 7.77 -2.95
CA LEU A 50 -0.55 9.08 -2.67
C LEU A 50 -1.29 10.20 -3.42
N THR A 51 -1.64 9.96 -4.68
CA THR A 51 -2.42 10.93 -5.48
C THR A 51 -3.78 11.20 -4.85
N LYS A 52 -4.51 10.15 -4.45
CA LYS A 52 -5.82 10.28 -3.79
C LYS A 52 -5.76 11.06 -2.49
N VAL A 53 -4.77 10.79 -1.64
CA VAL A 53 -4.59 11.52 -0.36
C VAL A 53 -4.25 13.00 -0.61
N LEU A 54 -3.42 13.30 -1.62
CA LEU A 54 -3.10 14.68 -1.99
C LEU A 54 -4.30 15.42 -2.58
N VAL A 55 -5.14 14.74 -3.38
CA VAL A 55 -6.40 15.29 -3.89
C VAL A 55 -7.36 15.58 -2.73
N ALA A 56 -7.54 14.66 -1.78
CA ALA A 56 -8.35 14.89 -0.60
C ALA A 56 -7.87 16.12 0.20
N LEU A 57 -6.55 16.24 0.41
CA LEU A 57 -5.98 17.41 1.07
C LEU A 57 -6.23 18.71 0.26
N TYR A 58 -6.19 18.65 -1.06
CA TYR A 58 -6.44 19.79 -1.95
C TYR A 58 -7.92 20.21 -1.95
N GLU A 59 -8.84 19.25 -1.90
CA GLU A 59 -10.29 19.50 -1.88
C GLU A 59 -10.78 19.98 -0.51
N GLU A 60 -9.98 19.80 0.55
CA GLU A 60 -10.43 20.15 1.90
C GLU A 60 -10.76 21.64 2.05
N PRO A 61 -12.01 21.99 2.43
CA PRO A 61 -12.50 23.37 2.44
C PRO A 61 -11.81 24.22 3.51
N GLU A 62 -11.50 23.61 4.66
CA GLU A 62 -10.66 24.17 5.70
C GLU A 62 -9.33 23.43 5.71
N LYS A 63 -8.24 24.11 5.33
CA LYS A 63 -6.94 23.47 5.30
C LYS A 63 -6.50 23.08 6.70
N PRO A 64 -6.07 21.82 6.92
CA PRO A 64 -5.63 21.39 8.23
C PRO A 64 -4.41 22.19 8.65
N ASN A 65 -4.33 22.52 9.94
CA ASN A 65 -3.19 23.23 10.53
C ASN A 65 -1.85 22.50 10.29
N SER A 66 -1.91 21.17 10.15
CA SER A 66 -0.77 20.31 9.81
C SER A 66 -1.13 19.38 8.64
N ALA A 67 -0.65 19.72 7.45
CA ALA A 67 -0.80 18.87 6.26
C ALA A 67 -0.12 17.50 6.44
N LEU A 68 1.00 17.44 7.17
CA LEU A 68 1.70 16.18 7.42
C LEU A 68 0.87 15.22 8.28
N ASP A 69 0.15 15.73 9.29
CA ASP A 69 -0.68 14.87 10.13
C ASP A 69 -1.93 14.39 9.38
N PHE A 70 -2.50 15.24 8.51
CA PHE A 70 -3.54 14.81 7.58
C PHE A 70 -3.08 13.65 6.70
N LEU A 71 -1.88 13.75 6.09
CA LEU A 71 -1.30 12.68 5.27
C LEU A 71 -1.10 11.39 6.07
N LYS A 72 -0.52 11.46 7.28
CA LYS A 72 -0.30 10.27 8.13
C LYS A 72 -1.62 9.55 8.41
N HIS A 73 -2.66 10.30 8.77
CA HIS A 73 -3.95 9.73 9.10
C HIS A 73 -4.61 9.08 7.87
N HIS A 74 -4.63 9.79 6.74
CA HIS A 74 -5.28 9.32 5.53
C HIS A 74 -4.53 8.16 4.87
N LEU A 75 -3.19 8.12 4.95
CA LEU A 75 -2.42 6.97 4.46
C LEU A 75 -2.65 5.71 5.30
N GLY A 76 -2.82 5.85 6.62
CA GLY A 76 -3.18 4.73 7.50
C GLY A 76 -4.61 4.21 7.27
N ALA A 77 -5.52 5.06 6.80
CA ALA A 77 -6.88 4.66 6.44
C ALA A 77 -6.98 4.12 4.99
N ALA A 78 -6.09 4.55 4.09
CA ALA A 78 -6.10 4.16 2.69
C ALA A 78 -5.44 2.79 2.40
N THR A 79 -4.77 2.19 3.38
CA THR A 79 -4.39 0.77 3.28
C THR A 79 -5.67 -0.05 3.31
N PRO A 80 -5.97 -0.87 2.27
CA PRO A 80 -7.05 -1.83 2.36
C PRO A 80 -6.84 -2.64 3.63
N GLU A 81 -7.85 -2.71 4.48
CA GLU A 81 -7.80 -3.55 5.66
C GLU A 81 -7.38 -4.94 5.18
N ASN A 82 -6.29 -5.45 5.75
CA ASN A 82 -5.75 -6.75 5.39
C ASN A 82 -6.93 -7.73 5.34
N PRO A 83 -7.14 -8.50 4.26
CA PRO A 83 -8.25 -9.44 4.16
C PRO A 83 -8.35 -10.37 5.39
N GLU A 84 -7.23 -10.61 6.07
CA GLU A 84 -7.16 -11.30 7.35
C GLU A 84 -7.86 -10.56 8.51
N ILE A 85 -7.79 -9.22 8.56
CA ILE A 85 -8.51 -8.38 9.53
C ILE A 85 -10.02 -8.47 9.29
N GLU A 86 -10.47 -8.46 8.03
CA GLU A 86 -11.88 -8.62 7.70
C GLU A 86 -12.41 -10.01 8.07
N LEU A 87 -11.63 -11.06 7.81
CA LEU A 87 -11.94 -12.42 8.26
C LEU A 87 -12.02 -12.50 9.78
N LEU A 88 -11.06 -11.91 10.50
CA LEU A 88 -11.05 -11.88 11.97
C LEU A 88 -12.26 -11.12 12.53
N ARG A 89 -12.72 -10.05 11.88
CA ARG A 89 -13.94 -9.33 12.27
C ARG A 89 -15.20 -10.16 12.08
N LEU A 90 -15.29 -10.90 10.97
CA LEU A 90 -16.41 -11.81 10.71
C LEU A 90 -16.46 -12.92 11.76
N GLU A 91 -15.32 -13.54 12.06
CA GLU A 91 -15.21 -14.59 13.07
C GLU A 91 -15.55 -14.06 14.47
N LEU A 92 -15.12 -12.84 14.81
CA LEU A 92 -15.49 -12.18 16.07
C LEU A 92 -17.01 -11.95 16.17
N ALA A 93 -17.65 -11.53 15.08
CA ALA A 93 -19.10 -11.32 15.04
C ALA A 93 -19.87 -12.64 15.22
N GLU A 94 -19.47 -13.69 14.50
CA GLU A 94 -20.07 -15.02 14.60
C GLU A 94 -19.88 -15.61 16.02
N MET A 95 -18.70 -15.43 16.62
CA MET A 95 -18.42 -15.91 17.97
C MET A 95 -19.26 -15.17 19.02
N LYS A 96 -19.46 -13.86 18.86
CA LYS A 96 -20.32 -13.06 19.75
C LYS A 96 -21.78 -13.51 19.68
N GLU A 97 -22.30 -13.75 18.48
CA GLU A 97 -23.67 -14.25 18.30
C GLU A 97 -23.88 -15.61 18.99
N LYS A 98 -22.95 -16.55 18.78
CA LYS A 98 -22.98 -17.86 19.45
C LYS A 98 -22.91 -17.73 20.97
N TYR A 99 -22.04 -16.86 21.47
CA TYR A 99 -21.90 -16.61 22.90
C TYR A 99 -23.20 -16.08 23.51
N GLU A 100 -23.83 -15.09 22.88
CA GLU A 100 -25.10 -14.51 23.34
C GLU A 100 -26.23 -15.56 23.34
N ALA A 101 -26.32 -16.38 22.29
CA ALA A 101 -27.29 -17.47 22.21
C ALA A 101 -27.12 -18.49 23.36
N ILE A 102 -25.88 -18.91 23.63
CA ILE A 102 -25.56 -19.84 24.72
C ILE A 102 -25.85 -19.22 26.09
N VAL A 103 -25.57 -17.92 26.27
CA VAL A 103 -25.87 -17.20 27.52
C VAL A 103 -27.38 -17.14 27.77
N GLU A 104 -28.17 -16.84 26.74
CA GLU A 104 -29.63 -16.81 26.84
C GLU A 104 -30.23 -18.20 27.08
N GLU A 105 -29.70 -19.26 26.44
CA GLU A 105 -30.11 -20.63 26.72
C GLU A 105 -29.79 -21.03 28.17
N ASN A 106 -28.57 -20.75 28.64
CA ASN A 106 -28.16 -21.00 30.02
C ASN A 106 -29.07 -20.29 31.03
N LYS A 107 -29.46 -19.05 30.73
CA LYS A 107 -30.38 -18.28 31.57
C LYS A 107 -31.75 -18.95 31.62
N LYS A 108 -32.32 -19.35 30.48
CA LYS A 108 -33.59 -20.08 30.40
C LYS A 108 -33.56 -21.39 31.17
N LEU A 109 -32.50 -22.19 31.00
CA LEU A 109 -32.33 -23.46 31.71
C LEU A 109 -32.20 -23.24 33.22
N LYS A 110 -31.37 -22.29 33.66
CA LYS A 110 -31.24 -21.95 35.09
C LYS A 110 -32.58 -21.55 35.71
N THR A 111 -33.44 -20.84 34.99
CA THR A 111 -34.79 -20.51 35.47
C THR A 111 -35.66 -21.76 35.59
N LYS A 112 -35.62 -22.68 34.61
CA LYS A 112 -36.37 -23.95 34.66
C LYS A 112 -35.94 -24.84 35.82
N TYR A 113 -34.64 -24.97 36.09
CA TYR A 113 -34.12 -25.80 37.20
C TYR A 113 -34.33 -25.16 38.58
N LYS A 114 -34.55 -23.85 38.66
CA LYS A 114 -34.82 -23.14 39.91
C LYS A 114 -36.33 -23.01 40.22
N ALA A 115 -37.20 -23.32 39.28
CA ALA A 115 -38.63 -23.43 39.56
C ALA A 115 -38.88 -24.74 40.32
N PRO A 116 -39.40 -24.71 41.56
CA PRO A 116 -39.73 -25.93 42.29
C PRO A 116 -40.81 -26.69 41.53
N ALA A 117 -40.62 -27.99 41.35
CA ALA A 117 -41.65 -28.88 40.83
C ALA A 117 -42.86 -28.82 41.78
N LEU A 118 -43.99 -28.29 41.28
CA LEU A 118 -45.30 -28.38 41.91
C LEU A 118 -45.83 -29.82 41.80
#